data_AF-A0ABD2Q0Q2-F1
#
_entry.id   AF-A0ABD2Q0Q2-F1
#
_cell.length_a   1.000
_cell.length_b   1.000
_cell.length_c   1.000
_cell.angle_alpha   90.00
_cell.angle_beta   90.00
_cell.angle_gamma   90.00
#
_symmetry.space_group_name_H-M   'P 1'
#
loop_
_entity.id
_entity.type
_entity.pdbx_description
1 polymer ?
#
loop_
_entity_poly.entity_id
_entity_poly.type
_entity_poly.pdbx_seq_one_letter_code
_entity_poly.pdbx_strand_id
1 'polypeptide(L)'
;MEYSGMEYTETHYTEQTAAEWFSKDKLTLALDFPNLPYYIDGDFKLTESRAIHRYVANKCSLLGSTAEVQAHMDMIIDVLYDMKMIMGRYAYNSEINWETTGKQAVVEGSKKFLDGLSNFLGKKKFFGGETPLTADFVAFDFIHAFCYIDKSVVPLNLIDFLKRFMDLPEIKKYMDSDRFIAWPINGFVASFGGTGEEPKLDFE
;
A
#
# COMPACT_ATOMS: atom_id res chain seq x y z
N MET A 1 8.21 -7.18 -4.69
CA MET A 1 8.59 -8.57 -5.02
C MET A 1 8.27 -8.86 -6.48
N GLU A 2 7.03 -8.71 -6.91
CA GLU A 2 6.62 -8.93 -8.32
C GLU A 2 7.43 -8.10 -9.34
N TYR A 3 7.58 -6.79 -9.12
CA TYR A 3 8.38 -5.93 -10.01
C TYR A 3 9.84 -6.37 -10.21
N SER A 4 10.46 -6.97 -9.19
CA SER A 4 11.85 -7.41 -9.24
C SER A 4 12.00 -8.87 -9.65
N GLY A 5 10.89 -9.59 -9.89
CA GLY A 5 10.91 -11.03 -10.14
C GLY A 5 11.40 -11.85 -8.95
N MET A 6 11.35 -11.29 -7.74
CA MET A 6 11.76 -12.00 -6.53
C MET A 6 10.77 -13.12 -6.21
N GLU A 7 11.25 -14.35 -6.10
CA GLU A 7 10.42 -15.49 -5.69
C GLU A 7 10.02 -15.37 -4.23
N TYR A 8 8.75 -15.68 -3.94
CA TYR A 8 8.21 -15.73 -2.59
C TYR A 8 7.01 -16.66 -2.54
N THR A 9 6.70 -17.13 -1.34
CA THR A 9 5.42 -17.75 -1.02
C THR A 9 4.71 -16.88 0.00
N GLU A 10 3.40 -16.73 -0.12
CA GLU A 10 2.59 -15.97 0.82
C GLU A 10 1.72 -16.93 1.66
N THR A 11 1.70 -16.69 2.97
CA THR A 11 0.69 -17.29 3.85
C THR A 11 -0.41 -16.25 4.05
N HIS A 12 -1.58 -16.49 3.46
CA HIS A 12 -2.72 -15.59 3.53
C HIS A 12 -3.71 -16.06 4.60
N TYR A 13 -3.87 -15.26 5.66
CA TYR A 13 -4.92 -15.46 6.66
C TYR A 13 -6.20 -14.76 6.21
N THR A 14 -7.19 -15.53 5.76
CA THR A 14 -8.51 -15.02 5.38
C THR A 14 -9.36 -14.80 6.64
N GLU A 15 -10.57 -14.24 6.48
CA GLU A 15 -11.53 -14.14 7.58
C GLU A 15 -11.79 -15.51 8.25
N GLN A 16 -11.82 -16.59 7.46
CA GLN A 16 -12.07 -17.95 7.95
C GLN A 16 -10.87 -18.55 8.66
N THR A 17 -9.65 -18.17 8.29
CA THR A 17 -8.40 -18.72 8.86
C THR A 17 -7.71 -17.76 9.82
N ALA A 18 -8.28 -16.59 10.12
CA ALA A 18 -7.69 -15.60 11.03
C ALA A 18 -7.37 -16.16 12.43
N ALA A 19 -8.14 -17.15 12.90
CA ALA A 19 -7.88 -17.81 14.18
C ALA A 19 -6.55 -18.60 14.19
N GLU A 20 -6.08 -19.08 13.04
CA GLU A 20 -4.81 -19.83 12.92
C GLU A 20 -3.61 -18.95 13.27
N TRP A 21 -3.65 -17.66 12.88
CA TRP A 21 -2.63 -16.70 13.28
C TRP A 21 -2.49 -16.64 14.80
N PHE A 22 -3.59 -16.40 15.52
CA PHE A 22 -3.55 -16.22 16.97
C PHE A 22 -3.28 -17.52 17.75
N SER A 23 -3.82 -18.64 17.27
CA SER A 23 -3.75 -19.92 17.97
C SER A 23 -2.48 -20.71 17.69
N LYS A 24 -1.77 -20.42 16.59
CA LYS A 24 -0.61 -21.20 16.15
C LYS A 24 0.56 -20.32 15.73
N ASP A 25 0.45 -19.61 14.62
CA ASP A 25 1.64 -19.06 13.95
C ASP A 25 2.28 -17.91 14.74
N LYS A 26 1.47 -17.03 15.35
CA LYS A 26 1.95 -15.97 16.25
C LYS A 26 2.78 -16.50 17.42
N LEU A 27 2.51 -17.72 17.87
CA LEU A 27 3.16 -18.36 19.01
C LEU A 27 4.37 -19.22 18.61
N THR A 28 4.38 -19.75 17.38
CA THR A 28 5.32 -20.80 16.96
C THR A 28 6.38 -20.32 15.98
N LEU A 29 6.17 -19.21 15.26
CA LEU A 29 7.13 -18.69 14.29
C LEU A 29 8.40 -18.09 14.91
N ALA A 30 8.46 -17.93 16.25
CA ALA A 30 9.60 -17.37 16.98
C ALA A 30 10.06 -16.02 16.38
N LEU A 31 9.11 -15.11 16.19
CA LEU A 31 9.33 -13.73 15.79
C LEU A 31 9.66 -12.91 17.04
N ASP A 32 10.64 -12.00 16.98
CA ASP A 32 10.99 -11.14 18.13
C ASP A 32 9.84 -10.23 18.55
N PHE A 33 9.09 -9.72 17.56
CA PHE A 33 7.90 -8.90 17.76
C PHE A 33 6.74 -9.46 16.90
N PRO A 34 6.01 -10.50 17.37
CA PRO A 34 5.00 -11.19 16.56
C PRO A 34 3.87 -10.26 16.09
N ASN A 35 3.81 -10.01 14.79
CA ASN A 35 2.84 -9.11 14.16
C ASN A 35 2.54 -9.53 12.71
N LEU A 36 1.48 -8.98 12.12
CA LEU A 36 1.21 -9.04 10.68
C LEU A 36 1.46 -7.67 10.03
N PRO A 37 2.08 -7.61 8.83
CA PRO A 37 2.72 -8.72 8.13
C PRO A 37 4.02 -9.17 8.81
N TYR A 38 4.44 -10.40 8.53
CA TYR A 38 5.77 -10.94 8.85
C TYR A 38 6.49 -11.38 7.57
N TYR A 39 7.80 -11.54 7.66
CA TYR A 39 8.67 -11.98 6.57
C TYR A 39 9.75 -12.93 7.10
N ILE A 40 9.99 -14.03 6.39
CA ILE A 40 10.97 -15.07 6.73
C ILE A 40 11.83 -15.37 5.50
N ASP A 41 13.15 -15.28 5.67
CA ASP A 41 14.17 -15.48 4.64
C ASP A 41 15.29 -16.35 5.20
N GLY A 42 15.09 -17.67 5.12
CA GLY A 42 15.92 -18.64 5.83
C GLY A 42 15.81 -18.47 7.35
N ASP A 43 16.95 -18.24 8.00
CA ASP A 43 17.02 -17.99 9.44
C ASP A 43 16.67 -16.54 9.83
N PHE A 44 16.64 -15.62 8.84
CA PHE A 44 16.29 -14.22 9.09
C PHE A 44 14.76 -14.06 9.18
N LYS A 45 14.31 -13.36 10.22
CA LYS A 45 12.88 -13.11 10.48
C LYS A 45 12.66 -11.64 10.78
N LEU A 46 11.58 -11.09 10.24
CA LEU A 46 11.26 -9.67 10.37
C LEU A 46 9.74 -9.46 10.46
N THR A 47 9.34 -8.51 11.29
CA THR A 47 7.97 -7.97 11.33
C THR A 47 8.02 -6.46 11.06
N GLU A 48 6.86 -5.81 11.06
CA GLU A 48 6.65 -4.41 10.68
C GLU A 48 6.71 -4.17 9.17
N SER A 49 5.56 -3.79 8.59
CA SER A 49 5.35 -3.66 7.15
C SER A 49 6.39 -2.77 6.46
N ARG A 50 6.72 -1.62 7.05
CA ARG A 50 7.73 -0.70 6.48
C ARG A 50 9.16 -1.24 6.58
N ALA A 51 9.47 -2.01 7.62
CA ALA A 51 10.79 -2.64 7.75
C ALA A 51 10.95 -3.74 6.69
N ILE A 52 9.93 -4.59 6.54
CA ILE A 52 9.87 -5.63 5.50
C ILE A 52 10.00 -4.99 4.11
N HIS A 53 9.23 -3.94 3.83
CA HIS A 53 9.26 -3.23 2.55
C HIS A 53 10.66 -2.70 2.22
N ARG A 54 11.33 -2.04 3.18
CA ARG A 54 12.71 -1.56 3.01
C ARG A 54 13.72 -2.69 2.83
N TYR A 55 13.58 -3.78 3.59
CA TYR A 55 14.46 -4.95 3.45
C TYR A 55 14.37 -5.58 2.05
N VAL A 56 13.15 -5.80 1.56
CA VAL A 56 12.90 -6.34 0.21
C VAL A 56 13.41 -5.37 -0.86
N ALA A 57 13.11 -4.08 -0.72
CA ALA A 57 13.60 -3.07 -1.64
C ALA A 57 15.13 -3.05 -1.70
N ASN A 58 15.83 -3.22 -0.56
CA ASN A 58 17.29 -3.32 -0.52
C ASN A 58 17.80 -4.53 -1.31
N LYS A 59 17.25 -5.73 -1.06
CA LYS A 59 17.62 -6.96 -1.79
C LYS A 59 17.42 -6.82 -3.30
N CYS A 60 16.47 -6.00 -3.71
CA CYS A 60 16.12 -5.78 -5.12
C CYS A 60 16.76 -4.51 -5.73
N SER A 61 17.65 -3.82 -5.02
CA SER A 61 18.27 -2.57 -5.47
C SER A 61 17.27 -1.42 -5.77
N LEU A 62 16.17 -1.35 -5.02
CA LEU A 62 15.08 -0.38 -5.18
C LEU A 62 15.08 0.74 -4.13
N LEU A 63 16.07 0.82 -3.23
CA LEU A 63 16.17 1.92 -2.25
C LEU A 63 16.62 3.25 -2.88
N GLY A 64 17.34 3.19 -4.00
CA GLY A 64 18.06 4.32 -4.57
C GLY A 64 19.55 4.32 -4.19
N SER A 65 20.36 5.00 -5.00
CA SER A 65 21.82 4.84 -4.99
C SER A 65 22.58 5.80 -4.08
N THR A 66 21.92 6.80 -3.47
CA THR A 66 22.56 7.74 -2.55
C THR A 66 21.73 7.90 -1.28
N ALA A 67 22.37 8.37 -0.21
CA ALA A 67 21.69 8.62 1.07
C ALA A 67 20.55 9.64 0.92
N GLU A 68 20.72 10.66 0.08
CA GLU A 68 19.71 11.67 -0.18
C GLU A 68 18.49 11.10 -0.91
N VAL A 69 18.72 10.22 -1.89
CA VAL A 69 17.62 9.52 -2.59
C VAL A 69 16.87 8.64 -1.61
N GLN A 70 17.59 7.84 -0.81
CA GLN A 70 16.98 6.96 0.19
C GLN A 70 16.17 7.76 1.22
N ALA A 71 16.73 8.87 1.75
CA ALA A 71 16.04 9.73 2.69
C ALA A 71 14.75 10.35 2.11
N HIS A 72 14.76 10.75 0.83
CA HIS A 72 13.54 11.20 0.16
C HIS A 72 12.51 10.07 0.02
N MET A 73 12.94 8.85 -0.31
CA MET A 73 12.01 7.72 -0.42
C MET A 73 11.39 7.38 0.94
N ASP A 74 12.20 7.35 2.00
CA ASP A 74 11.72 7.10 3.36
C ASP A 74 10.73 8.17 3.83
N MET A 75 11.04 9.45 3.56
CA MET A 75 10.13 10.56 3.86
C MET A 75 8.76 10.36 3.20
N ILE A 76 8.72 10.01 1.91
CA ILE A 76 7.45 9.79 1.19
C ILE A 76 6.69 8.60 1.80
N ILE A 77 7.37 7.50 2.08
CA ILE A 77 6.77 6.30 2.69
C ILE A 77 6.12 6.65 4.03
N ASP A 78 6.82 7.38 4.89
CA ASP A 78 6.31 7.71 6.23
C ASP A 78 5.17 8.74 6.16
N VAL A 79 5.26 9.71 5.25
CA VAL A 79 4.19 10.68 4.98
C VAL A 79 2.92 10.00 4.44
N LEU A 80 3.05 9.00 3.56
CA LEU A 80 1.92 8.19 3.08
C LEU A 80 1.34 7.30 4.20
N TYR A 81 2.20 6.75 5.06
CA TYR A 81 1.76 5.93 6.19
C TYR A 81 0.92 6.75 7.17
N ASP A 82 1.34 7.96 7.53
CA ASP A 82 0.58 8.84 8.41
C ASP A 82 -0.84 9.11 7.87
N MET A 83 -0.96 9.31 6.55
CA MET A 83 -2.26 9.45 5.90
C MET A 83 -3.08 8.16 5.89
N LYS A 84 -2.45 7.01 5.62
CA LYS A 84 -3.12 5.71 5.70
C LYS A 84 -3.69 5.47 7.11
N MET A 85 -2.97 5.87 8.16
CA MET A 85 -3.46 5.81 9.53
C MET A 85 -4.62 6.78 9.80
N ILE A 86 -4.61 7.98 9.23
CA ILE A 86 -5.75 8.91 9.30
C ILE A 86 -6.98 8.28 8.65
N MET A 87 -6.85 7.77 7.43
CA MET A 87 -7.94 7.13 6.69
C MET A 87 -8.50 5.92 7.43
N GLY A 88 -7.62 5.07 7.97
CA GLY A 88 -7.99 3.92 8.78
C GLY A 88 -8.82 4.32 10.01
N ARG A 89 -8.49 5.44 10.69
CA ARG A 89 -9.29 5.89 11.84
C ARG A 89 -10.76 6.15 11.49
N TYR A 90 -11.06 6.61 10.28
CA TYR A 90 -12.45 6.78 9.84
C TYR A 90 -13.07 5.46 9.38
N ALA A 91 -12.31 4.63 8.66
CA ALA A 91 -12.80 3.35 8.15
C ALA A 91 -13.05 2.28 9.23
N TYR A 92 -12.46 2.41 10.43
CA TYR A 92 -12.61 1.46 11.52
C TYR A 92 -13.38 2.01 12.74
N ASN A 93 -13.87 3.24 12.68
CA ASN A 93 -14.63 3.81 13.79
C ASN A 93 -16.13 3.52 13.64
N SER A 94 -16.65 2.63 14.49
CA SER A 94 -18.06 2.24 14.50
C SER A 94 -19.03 3.37 14.87
N GLU A 95 -18.55 4.46 15.45
CA GLU A 95 -19.35 5.65 15.76
C GLU A 95 -19.48 6.60 14.57
N ILE A 96 -18.67 6.43 13.53
CA ILE A 96 -18.68 7.25 12.32
C ILE A 96 -19.41 6.49 11.22
N ASN A 97 -20.44 7.13 10.65
CA ASN A 97 -21.03 6.64 9.42
C ASN A 97 -20.13 7.03 8.23
N TRP A 98 -19.54 6.04 7.57
CA TRP A 98 -18.64 6.26 6.44
C TRP A 98 -19.30 7.04 5.30
N GLU A 99 -20.51 6.64 4.90
CA GLU A 99 -21.20 7.19 3.73
C GLU A 99 -21.67 8.63 3.92
N THR A 100 -21.99 9.04 5.16
CA THR A 100 -22.54 10.38 5.42
C THR A 100 -21.52 11.38 5.94
N THR A 101 -20.54 10.97 6.74
CA THR A 101 -19.56 11.90 7.35
C THR A 101 -18.11 11.46 7.19
N GLY A 102 -17.82 10.15 7.29
CA GLY A 102 -16.45 9.63 7.28
C GLY A 102 -15.72 9.92 5.96
N LYS A 103 -16.35 9.59 4.82
CA LYS A 103 -15.78 9.83 3.49
C LYS A 103 -15.47 11.31 3.26
N GLN A 104 -16.40 12.21 3.58
CA GLN A 104 -16.21 13.65 3.40
C GLN A 104 -15.04 14.16 4.25
N ALA A 105 -14.96 13.76 5.51
CA ALA A 105 -13.88 14.16 6.40
C ALA A 105 -12.50 13.70 5.88
N VAL A 106 -12.42 12.47 5.35
CA VAL A 106 -11.19 11.96 4.72
C VAL A 106 -10.81 12.76 3.49
N VAL A 107 -11.77 13.04 2.60
CA VAL A 107 -11.54 13.82 1.37
C VAL A 107 -11.05 15.24 1.69
N GLU A 108 -11.73 15.94 2.59
CA GLU A 108 -11.36 17.30 2.99
C GLU A 108 -9.99 17.34 3.69
N GLY A 109 -9.74 16.39 4.59
CA GLY A 109 -8.48 16.27 5.32
C GLY A 109 -7.29 15.90 4.44
N SER A 110 -7.53 15.27 3.28
CA SER A 110 -6.47 14.78 2.39
C SER A 110 -6.12 15.74 1.26
N LYS A 111 -6.89 16.82 1.04
CA LYS A 111 -6.68 17.72 -0.10
C LYS A 111 -5.26 18.30 -0.17
N LYS A 112 -4.82 18.94 0.92
CA LYS A 112 -3.47 19.53 0.99
C LYS A 112 -2.37 18.48 0.84
N PHE A 113 -2.63 17.26 1.32
CA PHE A 113 -1.71 16.14 1.19
C PHE A 113 -1.58 15.70 -0.27
N LEU A 114 -2.71 15.48 -0.97
CA LEU A 114 -2.73 15.09 -2.38
C LEU A 114 -2.05 16.15 -3.25
N ASP A 115 -2.30 17.44 -2.97
CA ASP A 115 -1.60 18.54 -3.63
C ASP A 115 -0.08 18.48 -3.36
N GLY A 116 0.32 18.22 -2.12
CA GLY A 116 1.73 18.04 -1.76
C GLY A 116 2.40 16.87 -2.48
N LEU A 117 1.72 15.73 -2.57
CA LEU A 117 2.20 14.54 -3.25
C LEU A 117 2.30 14.77 -4.76
N SER A 118 1.30 15.41 -5.36
CA SER A 118 1.28 15.84 -6.76
C SER A 118 2.43 16.79 -7.08
N ASN A 119 2.66 17.80 -6.23
CA ASN A 119 3.76 18.74 -6.37
C ASN A 119 5.12 18.04 -6.26
N PHE A 120 5.25 17.09 -5.32
CA PHE A 120 6.47 16.32 -5.15
C PHE A 120 6.77 15.47 -6.38
N LEU A 121 5.77 14.78 -6.94
CA LEU A 121 5.93 14.03 -8.20
C LEU A 121 6.32 14.97 -9.33
N GLY A 122 5.63 16.11 -9.44
CA GLY A 122 5.88 17.14 -10.43
C GLY A 122 5.81 16.58 -11.85
N LYS A 123 6.93 16.64 -12.57
CA LYS A 123 7.10 16.11 -13.94
C LYS A 123 7.82 14.75 -13.99
N LYS A 124 8.23 14.20 -12.85
CA LYS A 124 8.93 12.91 -12.81
C LYS A 124 7.97 11.80 -13.23
N LYS A 125 8.50 10.75 -13.85
CA LYS A 125 7.70 9.59 -14.26
C LYS A 125 7.17 8.84 -13.03
N PHE A 126 8.06 8.67 -12.05
CA PHE A 126 7.88 8.02 -10.76
C PHE A 126 8.41 8.95 -9.65
N PHE A 127 8.02 8.72 -8.40
CA PHE A 127 8.60 9.37 -7.23
C PHE A 127 10.12 9.15 -7.16
N GLY A 128 10.58 7.96 -7.56
CA GLY A 128 11.99 7.60 -7.75
C GLY A 128 12.69 8.23 -8.96
N GLY A 129 11.99 8.97 -9.82
CA GLY A 129 12.54 9.59 -11.03
C GLY A 129 12.14 8.83 -12.30
N GLU A 130 13.11 8.24 -12.99
CA GLU A 130 12.92 7.53 -14.28
C GLU A 130 12.43 6.09 -14.12
N THR A 131 12.80 5.43 -13.02
CA THR A 131 12.40 4.07 -12.67
C THR A 131 11.75 4.03 -11.28
N PRO A 132 10.84 3.07 -11.02
CA PRO A 132 10.28 2.87 -9.70
C PRO A 132 11.36 2.61 -8.63
N LEU A 133 11.23 3.27 -7.49
CA LEU A 133 11.95 2.98 -6.25
C LEU A 133 10.96 2.63 -5.14
N THR A 134 11.47 2.34 -3.95
CA THR A 134 10.71 1.84 -2.79
C THR A 134 9.43 2.65 -2.50
N ALA A 135 9.45 3.98 -2.62
CA ALA A 135 8.28 4.81 -2.34
C ALA A 135 7.16 4.68 -3.38
N ASP A 136 7.48 4.33 -4.63
CA ASP A 136 6.50 4.25 -5.72
C ASP A 136 5.45 3.17 -5.47
N PHE A 137 5.85 2.04 -4.89
CA PHE A 137 4.93 0.95 -4.56
C PHE A 137 3.93 1.35 -3.47
N VAL A 138 4.38 2.11 -2.47
CA VAL A 138 3.52 2.61 -1.38
C VAL A 138 2.62 3.73 -1.90
N ALA A 139 3.14 4.60 -2.77
CA ALA A 139 2.36 5.65 -3.41
C ALA A 139 1.28 5.05 -4.32
N PHE A 140 1.60 4.00 -5.09
CA PHE A 140 0.64 3.27 -5.90
C PHE A 140 -0.51 2.72 -5.05
N ASP A 141 -0.19 1.93 -4.01
CA ASP A 141 -1.19 1.38 -3.08
C ASP A 141 -2.10 2.47 -2.50
N PHE A 142 -1.50 3.54 -1.98
CA PHE A 142 -2.25 4.63 -1.36
C PHE A 142 -3.15 5.36 -2.35
N ILE A 143 -2.62 5.82 -3.49
CA ILE A 143 -3.38 6.62 -4.47
C ILE A 143 -4.48 5.76 -5.09
N HIS A 144 -4.17 4.49 -5.41
CA HIS A 144 -5.16 3.53 -5.94
C HIS A 144 -6.30 3.30 -4.94
N ALA A 145 -5.99 3.06 -3.66
CA ALA A 145 -6.98 2.95 -2.60
C ALA A 145 -7.83 4.24 -2.46
N PHE A 146 -7.19 5.41 -2.59
CA PHE A 146 -7.89 6.70 -2.53
C PHE A 146 -8.86 6.89 -3.70
N CYS A 147 -8.58 6.34 -4.89
CA CYS A 147 -9.50 6.41 -6.01
C CYS A 147 -10.85 5.72 -5.71
N TYR A 148 -10.88 4.65 -4.91
CA TYR A 148 -12.14 4.04 -4.44
C TYR A 148 -12.91 4.96 -3.47
N ILE A 149 -12.23 5.87 -2.78
CA ILE A 149 -12.88 6.85 -1.90
C ILE A 149 -13.48 7.94 -2.78
N ASP A 150 -12.64 8.65 -3.52
CA ASP A 150 -13.04 9.70 -4.45
C ASP A 150 -11.93 9.99 -5.46
N LYS A 151 -12.02 9.37 -6.65
CA LYS A 151 -11.11 9.66 -7.77
C LYS A 151 -11.15 11.14 -8.18
N SER A 152 -12.28 11.83 -8.05
CA SER A 152 -12.46 13.18 -8.61
C SER A 152 -11.58 14.24 -7.95
N VAL A 153 -11.12 13.99 -6.73
CA VAL A 153 -10.22 14.90 -6.00
C VAL A 153 -8.75 14.54 -6.13
N VAL A 154 -8.41 13.44 -6.83
CA VAL A 154 -7.02 13.03 -7.05
C VAL A 154 -6.42 13.83 -8.21
N PRO A 155 -5.30 14.55 -8.00
CA PRO A 155 -4.62 15.30 -9.06
C PRO A 155 -4.28 14.45 -10.29
N LEU A 156 -4.46 15.01 -11.49
CA LEU A 156 -4.30 14.29 -12.76
C LEU A 156 -2.93 13.64 -12.93
N ASN A 157 -1.83 14.29 -12.51
CA ASN A 157 -0.50 13.70 -12.64
C ASN A 157 -0.29 12.46 -11.74
N LEU A 158 -1.06 12.34 -10.64
CA LEU A 158 -1.09 11.15 -9.80
C LEU A 158 -1.91 10.03 -10.47
N ILE A 159 -3.00 10.37 -11.16
CA ILE A 159 -3.74 9.41 -12.00
C ILE A 159 -2.86 8.89 -13.14
N ASP A 160 -2.12 9.78 -13.80
CA ASP A 160 -1.18 9.37 -14.86
C ASP A 160 -0.04 8.51 -14.30
N PHE A 161 0.39 8.76 -13.05
CA PHE A 161 1.33 7.89 -12.36
C PHE A 161 0.75 6.48 -12.14
N LEU A 162 -0.50 6.36 -11.67
CA LEU A 162 -1.17 5.06 -11.53
C LEU A 162 -1.20 4.30 -12.85
N LYS A 163 -1.62 4.95 -13.95
CA LYS A 163 -1.65 4.36 -15.30
C LYS A 163 -0.27 3.82 -15.69
N ARG A 164 0.76 4.67 -15.58
CA ARG A 164 2.15 4.28 -15.90
C ARG A 164 2.66 3.13 -15.05
N PHE A 165 2.26 3.08 -13.77
CA PHE A 165 2.69 2.04 -12.85
C PHE A 165 2.01 0.70 -13.16
N MET A 166 0.70 0.70 -13.43
CA MET A 166 -0.04 -0.49 -13.86
C MET A 166 0.43 -1.03 -15.22
N ASP A 167 0.94 -0.16 -16.10
CA ASP A 167 1.48 -0.55 -17.41
C ASP A 167 2.91 -1.13 -17.36
N LEU A 168 3.56 -1.14 -16.19
CA LEU A 168 4.84 -1.86 -16.04
C LEU A 168 4.62 -3.35 -16.32
N PRO A 169 5.40 -4.01 -17.21
CA PRO A 169 5.12 -5.38 -17.63
C PRO A 169 4.95 -6.37 -16.48
N GLU A 170 5.80 -6.26 -15.45
CA GLU A 170 5.79 -7.11 -14.27
C GLU A 170 4.55 -6.86 -13.40
N ILE A 171 4.14 -5.59 -13.25
CA ILE A 171 2.97 -5.21 -12.47
C ILE A 171 1.69 -5.62 -13.21
N LYS A 172 1.59 -5.33 -14.51
CA LYS A 172 0.47 -5.75 -15.35
C LYS A 172 0.26 -7.26 -15.28
N LYS A 173 1.34 -8.02 -15.48
CA LYS A 173 1.32 -9.48 -15.37
C LYS A 173 0.84 -9.97 -14.00
N TYR A 174 1.27 -9.30 -12.92
CA TYR A 174 0.81 -9.63 -11.57
C TYR A 174 -0.68 -9.32 -11.40
N MET A 175 -1.13 -8.13 -11.79
CA MET A 175 -2.53 -7.70 -11.67
C MET A 175 -3.50 -8.54 -12.50
N ASP A 176 -3.04 -9.10 -13.63
CA ASP A 176 -3.81 -10.04 -14.46
C ASP A 176 -3.81 -11.48 -13.92
N SER A 177 -3.10 -11.77 -12.82
CA SER A 177 -2.96 -13.11 -12.26
C SER A 177 -3.96 -13.41 -11.14
N ASP A 178 -4.13 -14.70 -10.85
CA ASP A 178 -4.94 -15.19 -9.72
C ASP A 178 -4.33 -14.86 -8.34
N ARG A 179 -3.08 -14.40 -8.29
CA ARG A 179 -2.42 -13.94 -7.05
C ARG A 179 -2.77 -12.51 -6.69
N PHE A 180 -3.30 -11.71 -7.61
CA PHE A 180 -3.62 -10.32 -7.31
C PHE A 180 -4.84 -10.20 -6.41
N ILE A 181 -4.64 -9.57 -5.26
CA ILE A 181 -5.72 -9.25 -4.33
C ILE A 181 -6.15 -7.81 -4.58
N ALA A 182 -7.22 -7.63 -5.36
CA ALA A 182 -7.78 -6.32 -5.66
C ALA A 182 -8.67 -5.77 -4.53
N TRP A 183 -9.32 -6.67 -3.79
CA TRP A 183 -10.25 -6.34 -2.71
C TRP A 183 -10.24 -7.45 -1.65
N PRO A 184 -10.46 -7.13 -0.36
CA PRO A 184 -10.69 -5.81 0.23
C PRO A 184 -9.42 -4.96 0.39
N ILE A 185 -9.57 -3.62 0.41
CA ILE A 185 -8.45 -2.67 0.63
C ILE A 185 -8.11 -2.48 2.13
N ASN A 186 -9.09 -2.74 3.00
CA ASN A 186 -8.94 -2.76 4.46
C ASN A 186 -9.33 -4.16 4.98
N GLY A 187 -9.00 -4.46 6.24
CA GLY A 187 -9.47 -5.67 6.90
C GLY A 187 -11.00 -5.74 7.02
N PHE A 188 -11.52 -6.96 7.13
CA PHE A 188 -12.95 -7.30 6.95
C PHE A 188 -13.95 -6.59 7.86
N VAL A 189 -13.51 -5.99 8.97
CA VAL A 189 -14.38 -5.25 9.90
C VAL A 189 -14.48 -3.75 9.61
N ALA A 190 -13.78 -3.26 8.57
CA ALA A 190 -13.82 -1.86 8.18
C ALA A 190 -15.16 -1.50 7.53
N SER A 191 -15.69 -0.32 7.88
CA SER A 191 -16.90 0.25 7.28
C SER A 191 -16.70 0.67 5.82
N PHE A 192 -15.45 0.84 5.39
CA PHE A 192 -15.09 1.10 4.00
C PHE A 192 -14.00 0.16 3.55
N GLY A 193 -14.20 -0.43 2.38
CA GLY A 193 -13.16 -1.23 1.77
C GLY A 193 -12.87 -2.55 2.47
N GLY A 194 -13.73 -2.99 3.41
CA GLY A 194 -13.52 -4.21 4.20
C GLY A 194 -14.22 -5.45 3.63
N THR A 195 -15.36 -5.30 2.97
CA THR A 195 -16.18 -6.43 2.47
C THR A 195 -16.86 -6.06 1.15
N GLY A 196 -17.57 -7.03 0.54
CA GLY A 196 -18.31 -6.85 -0.71
C GLY A 196 -17.50 -7.12 -1.96
N GLU A 197 -18.12 -6.93 -3.12
CA GLU A 197 -17.45 -6.97 -4.41
C GLU A 197 -16.63 -5.69 -4.62
N GLU A 198 -15.51 -5.83 -5.32
CA GLU A 198 -14.69 -4.68 -5.71
C GLU A 198 -15.53 -3.67 -6.52
N PRO A 199 -15.60 -2.39 -6.10
CA PRO A 199 -16.25 -1.36 -6.90
C PRO A 199 -15.51 -1.17 -8.23
N LYS A 200 -16.23 -0.89 -9.31
CA LYS A 200 -15.58 -0.58 -10.60
C LYS A 200 -14.80 0.73 -10.50
N LEU A 201 -13.48 0.64 -10.64
CA LEU A 201 -12.61 1.78 -10.91
C LEU A 201 -12.31 1.87 -12.39
N ASP A 202 -12.80 2.93 -13.03
CA ASP A 202 -12.39 3.27 -14.39
C ASP A 202 -11.25 4.30 -14.31
N PHE A 203 -10.13 4.00 -14.95
CA PHE A 203 -9.01 4.94 -15.08
C PHE A 203 -8.99 5.64 -16.44
N GLU A 204 -9.82 5.25 -17.41
CA GLU A 204 -9.89 5.94 -18.71
C GLU A 204 -10.22 7.44 -18.55
#